data_AF-A0A1L5KK03-F1
#
_entry.id   AF-A0A1L5KK03-F1
#
_cell.length_a   1.000
_cell.length_b   1.000
_cell.length_c   1.000
_cell.angle_alpha   90.00
_cell.angle_beta   90.00
_cell.angle_gamma   90.00
#
_symmetry.space_group_name_H-M   'P 1'
#
loop_
_entity.id
_entity.type
_entity.pdbx_description
1 polymer ?
#
loop_
_entity_poly.entity_id
_entity_poly.type
_entity_poly.pdbx_seq_one_letter_code
_entity_poly.pdbx_strand_id
1 'polypeptide(L)'
;KDGSWHLYPGPTEGLCTGEWEACKENIPVAFCPGSGMKGLVAFENGRVRELPVDVVFPVLHGKNGEDGTIQGLFQLSGIPYVGCGTLASALCMDKAVTHSLLASANIEQAHYLWFYADRYAENSEKILTKIGARLNFPVSVKPANAGSSVGITKVSSPEGLDAAIRLAAQHDVKIVVEEGIVGQEVECAVLGNRGKSEASIVGEIGAAAEFYDYDDKYKNGVAQLYIPARLDPEVAEEIRRTAVRAYNLLGCDGL
;
A
#
# COMPACT_ATOMS: atom_id res chain seq x y z
N LYS A 1 -3.58 14.23 10.62
CA LYS A 1 -2.59 14.15 11.72
C LYS A 1 -1.50 15.16 11.42
N ASP A 2 -1.03 15.91 12.42
CA ASP A 2 -0.09 17.04 12.26
C ASP A 2 1.39 16.63 12.17
N GLY A 3 1.68 15.33 12.26
CA GLY A 3 3.03 14.78 12.20
C GLY A 3 3.74 14.74 13.56
N SER A 4 3.04 15.06 14.66
CA SER A 4 3.58 14.93 16.02
C SER A 4 3.67 13.47 16.47
N TRP A 5 4.68 13.16 17.28
CA TRP A 5 4.92 11.84 17.86
C TRP A 5 4.92 11.94 19.38
N HIS A 6 4.29 10.97 20.03
CA HIS A 6 4.12 10.97 21.48
C HIS A 6 4.49 9.60 22.05
N LEU A 7 5.19 9.61 23.17
CA LEU A 7 5.24 8.47 24.08
C LEU A 7 3.98 8.51 24.94
N TYR A 8 3.11 7.53 24.75
CA TYR A 8 1.92 7.33 25.58
C TYR A 8 2.31 6.55 26.84
N PRO A 9 2.14 7.14 28.05
CA PRO A 9 2.51 6.47 29.30
C PRO A 9 1.40 5.58 29.87
N GLY A 10 0.22 5.57 29.25
CA GLY A 10 -0.94 4.83 29.73
C GLY A 10 -0.94 3.34 29.34
N PRO A 11 -1.97 2.60 29.76
CA PRO A 11 -2.10 1.17 29.49
C PRO A 11 -2.41 0.88 28.01
N THR A 12 -1.96 -0.25 27.48
CA THR A 12 -2.10 -0.60 26.06
C THR A 12 -3.55 -0.66 25.57
N GLU A 13 -4.50 -0.94 26.46
CA GLU A 13 -5.93 -0.93 26.18
C GLU A 13 -6.41 0.44 25.67
N GLY A 14 -5.79 1.52 26.15
CA GLY A 14 -6.07 2.89 25.71
C GLY A 14 -5.63 3.18 24.27
N LEU A 15 -4.75 2.34 23.69
CA LEU A 15 -4.41 2.40 22.26
C LEU A 15 -5.58 1.92 21.40
N CYS A 16 -6.25 0.84 21.83
CA CYS A 16 -7.36 0.24 21.11
C CYS A 16 -8.63 1.11 21.11
N THR A 17 -8.86 1.86 22.18
CA THR A 17 -10.03 2.74 22.32
C THR A 17 -9.81 4.14 21.73
N GLY A 18 -8.57 4.49 21.39
CA GLY A 18 -8.19 5.83 20.93
C GLY A 18 -7.99 6.85 22.06
N GLU A 19 -8.14 6.45 23.32
CA GLU A 19 -7.96 7.33 24.50
C GLU A 19 -6.55 7.94 24.57
N TRP A 20 -5.55 7.23 24.04
CA TRP A 20 -4.17 7.72 23.97
C TRP A 20 -4.04 9.07 23.25
N GLU A 21 -4.90 9.38 22.27
CA GLU A 21 -4.83 10.63 21.51
C GLU A 21 -5.12 11.86 22.38
N ALA A 22 -5.93 11.70 23.44
CA ALA A 22 -6.34 12.76 24.35
C ALA A 22 -5.60 12.74 25.70
N CYS A 23 -4.64 11.83 25.88
CA CYS A 23 -3.86 11.70 27.11
C CYS A 23 -2.99 12.94 27.35
N LYS A 24 -3.23 13.63 28.46
CA LYS A 24 -2.51 14.87 28.82
C LYS A 24 -1.06 14.59 29.23
N GLU A 25 -0.79 13.36 29.64
CA GLU A 25 0.53 12.87 30.03
C GLU A 25 1.38 12.42 28.83
N ASN A 26 0.87 12.55 27.60
CA ASN A 26 1.64 12.27 26.39
C ASN A 26 2.92 13.11 26.36
N ILE A 27 4.05 12.44 26.18
CA ILE A 27 5.37 13.09 26.13
C ILE A 27 5.78 13.21 24.66
N PRO A 28 6.02 14.42 24.13
CA PRO A 28 6.53 14.57 22.77
C PRO A 28 7.85 13.82 22.60
N VAL A 29 7.97 13.07 21.51
CA VAL A 29 9.19 12.35 21.14
C VAL A 29 9.60 12.66 19.71
N ALA A 30 10.87 12.43 19.38
CA ALA A 30 11.36 12.49 18.02
C ALA A 30 12.42 11.42 17.76
N PHE A 31 12.55 11.04 16.49
CA PHE A 31 13.72 10.33 15.99
C PHE A 31 14.87 11.32 15.80
N CYS A 32 16.09 10.90 16.11
CA CYS A 32 17.28 11.75 15.97
C CYS A 32 18.30 11.13 15.00
N PRO A 33 18.09 11.26 13.67
CA PRO A 33 19.05 10.81 12.66
C PRO A 33 20.46 11.35 12.87
N GLY A 34 21.47 10.50 12.66
CA GLY A 34 22.88 10.89 12.75
C GLY A 34 23.44 11.15 14.16
N SER A 35 22.63 11.00 15.22
CA SER A 35 23.08 11.18 16.60
C SER A 35 23.94 10.04 17.15
N GLY A 36 23.94 8.87 16.47
CA GLY A 36 24.52 7.63 16.99
C GLY A 36 23.64 6.92 18.03
N MET A 37 22.53 7.54 18.44
CA MET A 37 21.53 6.95 19.33
C MET A 37 20.66 5.95 18.57
N LYS A 38 20.41 4.79 19.18
CA LYS A 38 19.41 3.82 18.72
C LYS A 38 18.13 3.99 19.52
N GLY A 39 17.33 5.00 19.18
CA GLY A 39 16.16 5.33 19.99
C GLY A 39 15.47 6.63 19.64
N LEU A 40 14.57 7.02 20.54
CA LEU A 40 13.83 8.28 20.52
C LEU A 40 14.44 9.26 21.51
N VAL A 41 14.22 10.55 21.29
CA VAL A 41 14.42 11.59 22.29
C VAL A 41 13.07 12.05 22.81
N ALA A 42 12.88 12.07 24.13
CA ALA A 42 11.71 12.60 24.80
C ALA A 42 11.95 14.01 25.31
N PHE A 43 10.98 14.90 25.10
CA PHE A 43 11.01 16.29 25.55
C PHE A 43 10.11 16.46 26.77
N GLU A 44 10.69 16.56 27.96
CA GLU A 44 9.96 16.62 29.22
C GLU A 44 10.53 17.70 30.14
N ASN A 45 9.69 18.65 30.57
CA ASN A 45 10.07 19.71 31.51
C ASN A 45 11.32 20.51 31.08
N GLY A 46 11.45 20.80 29.78
CA GLY A 46 12.61 21.50 29.22
C GLY A 46 13.91 20.68 29.17
N ARG A 47 13.83 19.37 29.42
CA ARG A 47 14.95 18.43 29.33
C ARG A 47 14.73 17.47 28.17
N VAL A 48 15.84 16.93 27.68
CA VAL A 48 15.86 15.84 26.71
C VAL A 48 16.28 14.57 27.43
N ARG A 49 15.51 13.51 27.25
CA ARG A 49 15.83 12.16 27.75
C ARG A 49 15.93 11.20 26.58
N GLU A 50 17.01 10.43 26.55
CA GLU A 50 17.17 9.35 25.56
C GLU A 50 16.26 8.18 25.94
N LEU A 51 15.60 7.61 24.95
CA LEU A 51 14.75 6.43 25.06
C LEU A 51 15.27 5.37 24.08
N PRO A 52 16.10 4.43 24.54
CA PRO A 52 16.58 3.34 23.70
C PRO A 52 15.42 2.54 23.10
N VAL A 53 15.52 2.21 21.81
CA VAL A 53 14.55 1.39 21.08
C VAL A 53 15.31 0.32 20.31
N ASP A 54 15.00 -0.95 20.60
CA ASP A 54 15.61 -2.08 19.91
C ASP A 54 15.03 -2.31 18.52
N VAL A 55 13.71 -2.08 18.37
CA VAL A 55 12.98 -2.26 17.11
C VAL A 55 11.75 -1.35 17.04
N VAL A 56 11.44 -0.87 15.84
CA VAL A 56 10.19 -0.16 15.54
C VAL A 56 9.28 -1.03 14.68
N PHE A 57 7.98 -1.07 14.99
CA PHE A 57 6.97 -1.70 14.15
C PHE A 57 6.04 -0.62 13.57
N PRO A 58 6.25 -0.16 12.33
CA PRO A 58 5.33 0.77 11.69
C PRO A 58 4.03 0.07 11.29
N VAL A 59 2.92 0.48 11.90
CA VAL A 59 1.55 0.07 11.56
C VAL A 59 0.77 1.25 10.96
N LEU A 60 1.39 1.90 9.98
CA LEU A 60 0.89 3.10 9.30
C LEU A 60 0.61 2.75 7.84
N HIS A 61 -0.62 2.95 7.39
CA HIS A 61 -1.01 2.69 6.01
C HIS A 61 -0.91 3.93 5.11
N GLY A 62 -0.70 3.70 3.83
CA GLY A 62 -0.70 4.71 2.78
C GLY A 62 0.46 5.70 2.87
N LYS A 63 0.18 6.94 2.46
CA LYS A 63 1.18 8.01 2.45
C LYS A 63 1.76 8.23 3.84
N ASN A 64 3.07 8.42 3.90
CA ASN A 64 3.85 8.55 5.13
C ASN A 64 3.96 7.28 6.00
N GLY A 65 3.43 6.15 5.54
CA GLY A 65 3.52 4.85 6.23
C GLY A 65 4.12 3.76 5.35
N GLU A 66 3.55 3.54 4.17
CA GLU A 66 3.91 2.46 3.23
C GLU A 66 4.75 2.95 2.04
N ASP A 67 4.95 4.27 1.90
CA ASP A 67 5.58 4.92 0.74
C ASP A 67 7.13 5.05 0.84
N GLY A 68 7.74 4.50 1.88
CA GLY A 68 9.19 4.54 2.10
C GLY A 68 9.68 5.75 2.88
N THR A 69 8.85 6.78 3.09
CA THR A 69 9.30 8.02 3.76
C THR A 69 9.70 7.79 5.21
N ILE A 70 8.88 7.05 5.98
CA ILE A 70 9.16 6.76 7.38
C ILE A 70 10.26 5.69 7.54
N GLN A 71 10.33 4.73 6.60
CA GLN A 71 11.41 3.74 6.53
C GLN A 71 12.77 4.45 6.37
N GLY A 72 12.84 5.49 5.55
CA GLY A 72 14.03 6.31 5.39
C GLY A 72 14.45 6.99 6.69
N LEU A 73 13.49 7.49 7.47
CA LEU A 73 13.76 8.06 8.80
C LEU A 73 14.38 7.02 9.74
N PHE A 74 13.77 5.83 9.83
CA PHE A 74 14.29 4.76 10.69
C PHE A 74 15.70 4.31 10.27
N GLN A 75 15.93 4.20 8.97
CA GLN A 75 17.22 3.83 8.40
C GLN A 75 18.30 4.87 8.72
N LEU A 76 17.99 6.17 8.60
CA LEU A 76 18.93 7.25 8.98
C LEU A 76 19.15 7.37 10.49
N SER A 77 18.16 6.94 11.29
CA SER A 77 18.29 6.83 12.74
C SER A 77 19.03 5.56 13.18
N GLY A 78 19.32 4.62 12.27
CA GLY A 78 20.03 3.38 12.61
C GLY A 78 19.24 2.44 13.52
N ILE A 79 17.90 2.55 13.52
CA ILE A 79 17.01 1.75 14.34
C ILE A 79 16.45 0.61 13.48
N PRO A 80 16.60 -0.66 13.89
CA PRO A 80 15.93 -1.77 13.22
C PRO A 80 14.42 -1.58 13.20
N TYR A 81 13.75 -1.98 12.13
CA TYR A 81 12.31 -1.88 12.04
C TYR A 81 11.70 -3.05 11.26
N VAL A 82 10.41 -3.30 11.49
CA VAL A 82 9.64 -4.37 10.85
C VAL A 82 9.15 -3.93 9.47
N GLY A 83 9.22 -4.83 8.50
CA GLY A 83 8.69 -4.66 7.15
C GLY A 83 9.71 -4.15 6.12
N CYS A 84 9.18 -3.79 4.96
CA CYS A 84 9.97 -3.46 3.77
C CYS A 84 10.94 -2.27 3.95
N GLY A 85 12.05 -2.32 3.20
CA GLY A 85 12.99 -1.21 3.07
C GLY A 85 12.40 0.02 2.35
N THR A 86 13.04 1.19 2.51
CA THR A 86 12.66 2.45 1.83
C THR A 86 12.34 2.27 0.35
N LEU A 87 13.21 1.57 -0.40
CA LEU A 87 13.01 1.35 -1.83
C LEU A 87 11.80 0.45 -2.10
N ALA A 88 11.73 -0.71 -1.46
CA ALA A 88 10.63 -1.67 -1.68
C ALA A 88 9.27 -1.04 -1.33
N SER A 89 9.17 -0.32 -0.22
CA SER A 89 7.99 0.47 0.15
C SER A 89 7.59 1.45 -0.95
N ALA A 90 8.51 2.29 -1.44
CA ALA A 90 8.23 3.24 -2.50
C ALA A 90 7.83 2.58 -3.84
N LEU A 91 8.47 1.45 -4.19
CA LEU A 91 8.15 0.69 -5.40
C LEU A 91 6.74 0.12 -5.34
N CYS A 92 6.41 -0.59 -4.25
CA CYS A 92 5.14 -1.27 -4.04
C CYS A 92 3.96 -0.29 -3.90
N MET A 93 4.20 0.91 -3.37
CA MET A 93 3.16 1.94 -3.25
C MET A 93 2.74 2.52 -4.60
N ASP A 94 3.67 2.62 -5.57
CA ASP A 94 3.39 3.16 -6.90
C ASP A 94 3.01 2.05 -7.88
N LYS A 95 1.71 1.95 -8.19
CA LYS A 95 1.16 0.93 -9.10
C LYS A 95 1.86 0.92 -10.46
N ALA A 96 2.15 2.09 -11.05
CA ALA A 96 2.77 2.15 -12.37
C ALA A 96 4.20 1.63 -12.36
N VAL A 97 4.96 1.93 -11.30
CA VAL A 97 6.33 1.45 -11.13
C VAL A 97 6.35 -0.05 -10.84
N THR A 98 5.49 -0.51 -9.92
CA THR A 98 5.30 -1.94 -9.63
C THR A 98 5.01 -2.71 -10.91
N HIS A 99 4.01 -2.28 -11.69
CA HIS A 99 3.66 -2.96 -12.94
C HIS A 99 4.83 -3.00 -13.93
N SER A 100 5.61 -1.92 -14.02
CA SER A 100 6.77 -1.86 -14.93
C SER A 100 7.84 -2.88 -14.56
N LEU A 101 8.09 -3.08 -13.25
CA LEU A 101 9.04 -4.08 -12.75
C LEU A 101 8.52 -5.50 -12.92
N LEU A 102 7.25 -5.75 -12.57
CA LEU A 102 6.61 -7.05 -12.76
C LEU A 102 6.61 -7.48 -14.23
N ALA A 103 6.34 -6.56 -15.16
CA ALA A 103 6.42 -6.82 -16.60
C ALA A 103 7.83 -7.26 -17.03
N SER A 104 8.87 -6.58 -16.52
CA SER A 104 10.26 -6.92 -16.86
C SER A 104 10.68 -8.31 -16.39
N ALA A 105 9.97 -8.86 -15.40
CA ALA A 105 10.18 -10.20 -14.87
C ALA A 105 9.17 -11.25 -15.38
N ASN A 106 8.36 -10.92 -16.40
CA ASN A 106 7.31 -11.77 -16.94
C ASN A 106 6.37 -12.31 -15.84
N ILE A 107 5.93 -11.42 -14.95
CA ILE A 107 4.82 -11.68 -14.03
C ILE A 107 3.55 -11.14 -14.68
N GLU A 108 2.58 -12.02 -14.89
CA GLU A 108 1.30 -11.70 -15.51
C GLU A 108 0.52 -10.67 -14.69
N GLN A 109 -0.12 -9.74 -15.40
CA GLN A 109 -0.87 -8.62 -14.82
C GLN A 109 -1.81 -8.04 -15.88
N ALA A 110 -2.79 -7.24 -15.44
CA ALA A 110 -3.67 -6.53 -16.36
C ALA A 110 -2.86 -5.59 -17.29
N HIS A 111 -3.27 -5.50 -18.55
CA HIS A 111 -2.74 -4.45 -19.42
C HIS A 111 -3.10 -3.09 -18.85
N TYR A 112 -2.14 -2.16 -18.89
CA TYR A 112 -2.29 -0.86 -18.25
C TYR A 112 -1.67 0.26 -19.06
N LEU A 113 -2.15 1.46 -18.80
CA LEU A 113 -1.52 2.72 -19.18
C LEU A 113 -1.38 3.59 -17.94
N TRP A 114 -0.41 4.49 -17.95
CA TRP A 114 -0.28 5.53 -16.94
C TRP A 114 0.12 6.85 -17.56
N PHE A 115 -0.22 7.94 -16.88
CA PHE A 115 0.11 9.30 -17.28
C PHE A 115 0.03 10.24 -16.07
N TYR A 116 0.64 11.42 -16.19
CA TYR A 116 0.47 12.48 -15.20
C TYR A 116 -0.77 13.31 -15.48
N ALA A 117 -1.43 13.78 -14.42
CA ALA A 117 -2.67 14.54 -14.47
C ALA A 117 -2.50 15.89 -15.22
N ASP A 118 -1.33 16.51 -15.11
CA ASP A 118 -0.98 17.71 -15.87
C ASP A 118 -0.98 17.45 -17.39
N ARG A 119 -0.46 16.30 -17.84
CA ARG A 119 -0.49 15.88 -19.25
C ARG A 119 -1.91 15.60 -19.75
N TYR A 120 -2.79 15.13 -18.87
CA TYR A 120 -4.21 14.98 -19.20
C TYR A 120 -4.91 16.33 -19.30
N ALA A 121 -4.60 17.28 -18.41
CA ALA A 121 -5.11 18.64 -18.49
C ALA A 121 -4.63 19.38 -19.76
N GLU A 122 -3.39 19.14 -20.18
CA GLU A 122 -2.83 19.69 -21.42
C GLU A 122 -3.48 19.14 -22.69
N ASN A 123 -3.75 17.83 -22.76
CA ASN A 123 -4.33 17.19 -23.94
C ASN A 123 -5.07 15.88 -23.60
N SER A 124 -6.30 16.02 -23.10
CA SER A 124 -7.15 14.90 -22.71
C SER A 124 -7.49 13.99 -23.89
N GLU A 125 -7.84 14.55 -25.05
CA GLU A 125 -8.22 13.79 -26.25
C GLU A 125 -7.14 12.78 -26.65
N LYS A 126 -5.87 13.19 -26.68
CA LYS A 126 -4.75 12.30 -27.02
C LYS A 126 -4.64 11.12 -26.05
N ILE A 127 -4.91 11.33 -24.77
CA ILE A 127 -4.84 10.28 -23.75
C ILE A 127 -6.06 9.36 -23.86
N LEU A 128 -7.27 9.92 -24.02
CA LEU A 128 -8.49 9.14 -24.21
C LEU A 128 -8.41 8.25 -25.46
N THR A 129 -7.91 8.79 -26.58
CA THR A 129 -7.67 7.99 -27.80
C THR A 129 -6.66 6.87 -27.56
N LYS A 130 -5.59 7.12 -26.80
CA LYS A 130 -4.61 6.07 -26.46
C LYS A 130 -5.21 4.97 -25.58
N ILE A 131 -6.06 5.33 -24.62
CA ILE A 131 -6.78 4.35 -23.79
C ILE A 131 -7.67 3.49 -24.67
N GLY A 132 -8.55 4.10 -25.48
CA GLY A 132 -9.46 3.35 -26.36
C GLY A 132 -8.77 2.51 -27.44
N ALA A 133 -7.53 2.83 -27.81
CA ALA A 133 -6.77 2.05 -28.79
C ALA A 133 -5.97 0.89 -28.17
N ARG A 134 -5.78 0.85 -26.84
CA ARG A 134 -4.87 -0.10 -26.18
C ARG A 134 -5.51 -0.94 -25.09
N LEU A 135 -6.62 -0.50 -24.52
CA LEU A 135 -7.29 -1.16 -23.42
C LEU A 135 -8.75 -1.44 -23.80
N ASN A 136 -9.22 -2.63 -23.45
CA ASN A 136 -10.60 -3.06 -23.58
C ASN A 136 -11.40 -2.68 -22.34
N PHE A 137 -12.66 -2.32 -22.52
CA PHE A 137 -13.58 -2.04 -21.42
C PHE A 137 -14.19 -3.34 -20.87
N PRO A 138 -14.52 -3.40 -19.56
CA PRO A 138 -14.38 -2.32 -18.58
C PRO A 138 -12.93 -2.06 -18.18
N VAL A 139 -12.63 -0.83 -17.77
CA VAL A 139 -11.32 -0.44 -17.22
C VAL A 139 -11.46 0.08 -15.79
N SER A 140 -10.41 -0.01 -14.99
CA SER A 140 -10.30 0.61 -13.68
C SER A 140 -9.34 1.79 -13.74
N VAL A 141 -9.83 2.98 -13.42
CA VAL A 141 -9.03 4.21 -13.29
C VAL A 141 -8.66 4.41 -11.83
N LYS A 142 -7.38 4.61 -11.53
CA LYS A 142 -6.84 4.62 -10.16
C LYS A 142 -5.76 5.70 -9.99
N PRO A 143 -5.67 6.38 -8.83
CA PRO A 143 -4.45 7.05 -8.42
C PRO A 143 -3.31 6.03 -8.22
N ALA A 144 -2.09 6.35 -8.66
CA ALA A 144 -0.96 5.45 -8.59
C ALA A 144 -0.59 5.10 -7.13
N ASN A 145 -0.63 6.08 -6.22
CA ASN A 145 -0.12 6.00 -4.85
C ASN A 145 -1.20 6.09 -3.76
N ALA A 146 -2.45 5.71 -4.04
CA ALA A 146 -3.48 5.57 -3.01
C ALA A 146 -3.79 4.10 -2.68
N GLY A 147 -4.04 3.83 -1.40
CA GLY A 147 -4.59 2.56 -0.90
C GLY A 147 -6.10 2.64 -0.64
N SER A 148 -6.66 1.58 -0.07
CA SER A 148 -8.05 1.52 0.42
C SER A 148 -9.13 1.91 -0.61
N SER A 149 -8.90 1.62 -1.88
CA SER A 149 -9.86 1.89 -2.97
C SER A 149 -10.25 3.37 -3.15
N VAL A 150 -9.52 4.31 -2.54
CA VAL A 150 -9.80 5.74 -2.62
C VAL A 150 -9.49 6.27 -4.02
N GLY A 151 -10.44 7.00 -4.62
CA GLY A 151 -10.28 7.59 -5.95
C GLY A 151 -10.27 6.58 -7.10
N ILE A 152 -10.69 5.33 -6.85
CA ILE A 152 -10.78 4.29 -7.87
C ILE A 152 -12.17 4.31 -8.51
N THR A 153 -12.24 4.16 -9.83
CA THR A 153 -13.52 4.06 -10.56
C THR A 153 -13.43 3.00 -11.64
N LYS A 154 -14.40 2.07 -11.65
CA LYS A 154 -14.62 1.15 -12.77
C LYS A 154 -15.46 1.84 -13.83
N VAL A 155 -14.99 1.81 -15.06
CA VAL A 155 -15.61 2.48 -16.20
C VAL A 155 -15.91 1.42 -17.26
N SER A 156 -17.18 1.29 -17.63
CA SER A 156 -17.63 0.27 -18.60
C SER A 156 -17.64 0.75 -20.05
N SER A 157 -17.50 2.06 -20.29
CA SER A 157 -17.51 2.65 -21.63
C SER A 157 -16.76 4.00 -21.67
N PRO A 158 -16.32 4.48 -22.86
CA PRO A 158 -15.51 5.70 -22.98
C PRO A 158 -16.11 6.95 -22.32
N GLU A 159 -17.43 7.06 -22.26
CA GLU A 159 -18.15 8.24 -21.75
C GLU A 159 -17.85 8.52 -20.27
N GLY A 160 -17.50 7.49 -19.49
CA GLY A 160 -17.17 7.64 -18.06
C GLY A 160 -15.69 7.97 -17.77
N LEU A 161 -14.81 7.92 -18.78
CA LEU A 161 -13.36 8.03 -18.56
C LEU A 161 -12.94 9.39 -18.01
N ASP A 162 -13.43 10.50 -18.58
CA ASP A 162 -12.99 11.84 -18.18
C ASP A 162 -13.33 12.12 -16.71
N ALA A 163 -14.54 11.78 -16.28
CA ALA A 163 -14.97 11.92 -14.90
C ALA A 163 -14.11 11.07 -13.94
N ALA A 164 -13.85 9.82 -14.30
CA ALA A 164 -13.02 8.91 -13.51
C ALA A 164 -11.57 9.39 -13.37
N ILE A 165 -10.97 9.88 -14.46
CA ILE A 165 -9.61 10.42 -14.47
C ILE A 165 -9.52 11.69 -13.60
N ARG A 166 -10.49 12.59 -13.72
CA ARG A 166 -10.55 13.80 -12.88
C ARG A 166 -10.71 13.48 -11.40
N LEU A 167 -11.49 12.44 -11.06
CA LEU A 167 -11.60 11.98 -9.67
C LEU A 167 -10.27 11.44 -9.16
N ALA A 168 -9.62 10.54 -9.90
CA ALA A 168 -8.32 10.00 -9.52
C ALA A 168 -7.25 11.12 -9.37
N ALA A 169 -7.31 12.15 -10.22
CA ALA A 169 -6.41 13.31 -10.18
C ALA A 169 -6.57 14.20 -8.94
N GLN A 170 -7.66 14.06 -8.18
CA GLN A 170 -7.81 14.72 -6.87
C GLN A 170 -6.95 14.05 -5.79
N HIS A 171 -6.54 12.80 -6.00
CA HIS A 171 -5.84 11.99 -5.02
C HIS A 171 -4.36 11.76 -5.35
N ASP A 172 -3.98 11.82 -6.63
CA ASP A 172 -2.60 11.68 -7.07
C ASP A 172 -2.34 12.43 -8.38
N VAL A 173 -1.11 12.90 -8.56
CA VAL A 173 -0.64 13.50 -9.82
C VAL A 173 -0.38 12.46 -10.89
N LYS A 174 -0.23 11.18 -10.53
CA LYS A 174 -0.01 10.06 -11.46
C LYS A 174 -1.21 9.13 -11.47
N ILE A 175 -1.75 8.87 -12.65
CA ILE A 175 -2.96 8.07 -12.86
C ILE A 175 -2.60 6.79 -13.60
N VAL A 176 -3.24 5.70 -13.20
CA VAL A 176 -3.15 4.38 -13.83
C VAL A 176 -4.54 3.96 -14.32
N VAL A 177 -4.60 3.42 -15.53
CA VAL A 177 -5.81 2.83 -16.12
C VAL A 177 -5.47 1.40 -16.49
N GLU A 178 -6.18 0.44 -15.90
CA GLU A 178 -5.99 -1.00 -16.10
C GLU A 178 -7.23 -1.62 -16.74
N GLU A 179 -7.04 -2.63 -17.59
CA GLU A 179 -8.16 -3.47 -18.05
C GLU A 179 -8.79 -4.23 -16.88
N GLY A 180 -10.11 -4.38 -16.93
CA GLY A 180 -10.84 -5.21 -15.98
C GLY A 180 -10.58 -6.70 -16.24
N ILE A 181 -10.17 -7.41 -15.19
CA ILE A 181 -10.01 -8.87 -15.23
C ILE A 181 -11.28 -9.53 -14.71
N VAL A 182 -11.84 -10.44 -15.49
CA VAL A 182 -12.92 -11.33 -15.05
C VAL A 182 -12.29 -12.60 -14.49
N GLY A 183 -12.41 -12.81 -13.20
CA GLY A 183 -11.78 -13.93 -12.52
C GLY A 183 -12.12 -13.99 -11.04
N GLN A 184 -11.32 -14.75 -10.31
CA GLN A 184 -11.44 -14.94 -8.86
C GLN A 184 -10.39 -14.07 -8.15
N GLU A 185 -10.80 -13.33 -7.12
CA GLU A 185 -9.90 -12.51 -6.33
C GLU A 185 -9.32 -13.33 -5.17
N VAL A 186 -7.99 -13.35 -5.10
CA VAL A 186 -7.24 -14.17 -4.15
C VAL A 186 -6.09 -13.37 -3.55
N GLU A 187 -5.73 -13.70 -2.32
CA GLU A 187 -4.66 -13.07 -1.56
C GLU A 187 -3.66 -14.12 -1.08
N CYS A 188 -2.38 -13.79 -1.12
CA CYS A 188 -1.30 -14.65 -0.64
C CYS A 188 -0.28 -13.79 0.10
N ALA A 189 -0.19 -13.97 1.42
CA ALA A 189 0.78 -13.26 2.23
C ALA A 189 2.17 -13.89 2.06
N VAL A 190 3.22 -13.08 2.09
CA VAL A 190 4.61 -13.54 2.06
C VAL A 190 5.31 -13.02 3.31
N LEU A 191 5.99 -13.90 4.03
CA LEU A 191 6.74 -13.55 5.24
C LEU A 191 8.21 -13.96 5.07
N GLY A 192 9.11 -13.12 5.53
CA GLY A 192 10.54 -13.40 5.62
C GLY A 192 11.39 -12.44 4.82
N ASN A 193 12.70 -12.53 5.02
CA ASN A 193 13.67 -11.68 4.34
C ASN A 193 14.17 -12.35 3.06
N ARG A 194 14.81 -11.55 2.19
CA ARG A 194 15.36 -12.01 0.91
C ARG A 194 16.09 -13.35 1.03
N GLY A 195 15.66 -14.32 0.21
CA GLY A 195 16.24 -15.67 0.15
C GLY A 195 15.70 -16.65 1.19
N LYS A 196 14.80 -16.23 2.08
CA LYS A 196 14.11 -17.06 3.08
C LYS A 196 12.63 -16.69 3.21
N SER A 197 12.04 -16.12 2.16
CA SER A 197 10.63 -15.73 2.13
C SER A 197 9.72 -16.90 1.80
N GLU A 198 8.61 -17.01 2.51
CA GLU A 198 7.64 -18.09 2.38
C GLU A 198 6.23 -17.52 2.18
N ALA A 199 5.50 -18.10 1.24
CA ALA A 199 4.10 -17.77 0.99
C ALA A 199 3.17 -18.55 1.94
N SER A 200 2.16 -17.87 2.45
CA SER A 200 1.04 -18.45 3.19
C SER A 200 0.22 -19.40 2.31
N ILE A 201 -0.78 -20.04 2.90
CA ILE A 201 -1.89 -20.60 2.13
C ILE A 201 -2.63 -19.46 1.42
N VAL A 202 -3.14 -19.73 0.22
CA VAL A 202 -3.91 -18.74 -0.56
C VAL A 202 -5.30 -18.60 0.05
N GLY A 203 -5.73 -17.36 0.27
CA GLY A 203 -7.10 -17.01 0.63
C GLY A 203 -7.87 -16.48 -0.58
N GLU A 204 -9.17 -16.66 -0.59
CA GLU A 204 -10.07 -16.12 -1.60
C GLU A 204 -11.04 -15.12 -0.95
N ILE A 205 -11.24 -13.99 -1.62
CA ILE A 205 -12.28 -13.03 -1.28
C ILE A 205 -13.52 -13.37 -2.11
N GLY A 206 -14.53 -13.93 -1.45
CA GLY A 206 -15.82 -14.21 -2.03
C GLY A 206 -16.59 -12.93 -2.31
N ALA A 207 -16.92 -12.70 -3.58
CA ALA A 207 -17.70 -11.54 -4.01
C ALA A 207 -19.09 -11.56 -3.38
N ALA A 208 -19.40 -10.56 -2.55
CA ALA A 208 -20.77 -10.25 -2.13
C ALA A 208 -21.46 -9.26 -3.10
N ALA A 209 -20.68 -8.53 -3.91
CA ALA A 209 -21.11 -7.58 -4.95
C ALA A 209 -20.10 -7.52 -6.12
N GLU A 210 -20.43 -6.83 -7.23
CA GLU A 210 -19.58 -6.69 -8.44
C GLU A 210 -18.21 -6.02 -8.22
N PHE A 211 -17.94 -5.48 -7.03
CA PHE A 211 -16.68 -4.82 -6.67
C PHE A 211 -16.44 -4.85 -5.15
N TYR A 212 -15.18 -4.90 -4.73
CA TYR A 212 -14.75 -4.84 -3.33
C TYR A 212 -14.36 -3.39 -2.96
N ASP A 213 -15.34 -2.59 -2.54
CA ASP A 213 -15.14 -1.17 -2.22
C ASP A 213 -14.69 -0.90 -0.76
N TYR A 214 -14.50 0.38 -0.42
CA TYR A 214 -14.09 0.80 0.93
C TYR A 214 -15.13 0.43 1.99
N ASP A 215 -16.42 0.49 1.66
CA ASP A 215 -17.49 0.22 2.62
C ASP A 215 -17.62 -1.29 2.90
N ASP A 216 -17.37 -2.15 1.92
CA ASP A 216 -17.27 -3.60 2.10
C ASP A 216 -16.09 -4.03 2.99
N LYS A 217 -14.96 -3.31 2.90
CA LYS A 217 -13.74 -3.60 3.68
C LYS A 217 -13.87 -3.23 5.16
N TYR A 218 -14.56 -2.13 5.48
CA TYR A 218 -14.47 -1.53 6.82
C TYR A 218 -15.81 -1.35 7.54
N LYS A 219 -16.95 -1.42 6.85
CA LYS A 219 -18.25 -1.11 7.46
C LYS A 219 -19.19 -2.31 7.58
N ASN A 220 -19.18 -3.24 6.63
CA ASN A 220 -20.29 -4.20 6.53
C ASN A 220 -19.92 -5.68 6.73
N GLY A 221 -18.64 -6.07 6.83
CA GLY A 221 -18.27 -7.47 7.11
C GLY A 221 -18.86 -8.50 6.14
N VAL A 222 -19.19 -8.08 4.90
CA VAL A 222 -19.94 -8.89 3.92
C VAL A 222 -19.01 -9.77 3.09
N ALA A 223 -17.72 -9.44 2.99
CA ALA A 223 -16.76 -10.26 2.26
C ALA A 223 -16.62 -11.63 2.92
N GLN A 224 -16.95 -12.68 2.19
CA GLN A 224 -16.73 -14.04 2.64
C GLN A 224 -15.27 -14.42 2.37
N LEU A 225 -14.51 -14.70 3.43
CA LEU A 225 -13.12 -15.14 3.29
C LEU A 225 -13.08 -16.67 3.28
N TYR A 226 -12.50 -17.23 2.22
CA TYR A 226 -12.29 -18.67 2.07
C TYR A 226 -10.80 -18.98 2.21
N ILE A 227 -10.42 -19.66 3.29
CA ILE A 227 -9.04 -20.07 3.56
C ILE A 227 -9.04 -21.57 3.93
N PRO A 228 -8.52 -22.46 3.07
CA PRO A 228 -7.92 -22.18 1.75
C PRO A 228 -8.92 -21.67 0.70
N ALA A 229 -8.40 -20.93 -0.29
CA ALA A 229 -9.11 -20.56 -1.50
C ALA A 229 -9.64 -21.80 -2.24
N ARG A 230 -10.80 -21.67 -2.89
CA ARG A 230 -11.43 -22.76 -3.65
C ARG A 230 -10.80 -22.88 -5.05
N LEU A 231 -9.56 -23.33 -5.07
CA LEU A 231 -8.72 -23.48 -6.25
C LEU A 231 -8.21 -24.92 -6.38
N ASP A 232 -7.87 -25.31 -7.60
CA ASP A 232 -7.06 -26.51 -7.80
C ASP A 232 -5.70 -26.36 -7.08
N PRO A 233 -5.19 -27.40 -6.41
CA PRO A 233 -3.94 -27.32 -5.64
C PRO A 233 -2.74 -26.84 -6.46
N GLU A 234 -2.68 -27.20 -7.75
CA GLU A 234 -1.61 -26.77 -8.65
C GLU A 234 -1.64 -25.26 -8.92
N VAL A 235 -2.85 -24.69 -9.07
CA VAL A 235 -3.06 -23.24 -9.26
C VAL A 235 -2.70 -22.49 -7.98
N ALA A 236 -3.13 -22.99 -6.82
CA ALA A 236 -2.77 -22.40 -5.52
C ALA A 236 -1.25 -22.36 -5.33
N GLU A 237 -0.54 -23.42 -5.71
CA GLU A 237 0.92 -23.46 -5.62
C GLU A 237 1.60 -22.53 -6.64
N GLU A 238 1.03 -22.36 -7.83
CA GLU A 238 1.52 -21.37 -8.80
C GLU A 238 1.38 -19.93 -8.28
N ILE A 239 0.26 -19.60 -7.63
CA ILE A 239 0.05 -18.30 -6.98
C ILE A 239 1.10 -18.07 -5.89
N ARG A 240 1.34 -19.07 -5.02
CA ARG A 240 2.35 -18.98 -3.95
C ARG A 240 3.75 -18.75 -4.51
N ARG A 241 4.15 -19.49 -5.56
CA ARG A 241 5.43 -19.28 -6.24
C ARG A 241 5.52 -17.88 -6.87
N THR A 242 4.45 -17.40 -7.46
CA THR A 242 4.39 -16.07 -8.09
C THR A 242 4.48 -14.96 -7.05
N ALA A 243 3.78 -15.09 -5.91
CA ALA A 243 3.85 -14.15 -4.79
C ALA A 243 5.27 -14.02 -4.24
N VAL A 244 5.95 -15.15 -3.96
CA VAL A 244 7.35 -15.15 -3.50
C VAL A 244 8.28 -14.55 -4.57
N ARG A 245 8.03 -14.82 -5.86
CA ARG A 245 8.84 -14.25 -6.95
C ARG A 245 8.68 -12.74 -7.04
N ALA A 246 7.45 -12.22 -6.97
CA ALA A 246 7.15 -10.80 -6.96
C ALA A 246 7.77 -10.10 -5.73
N TYR A 247 7.57 -10.68 -4.54
CA TYR A 247 8.11 -10.18 -3.28
C TYR A 247 9.64 -10.00 -3.33
N ASN A 248 10.36 -11.04 -3.78
CA ASN A 248 11.81 -11.00 -3.89
C ASN A 248 12.30 -10.05 -5.01
N LEU A 249 11.56 -9.95 -6.12
CA LEU A 249 11.87 -9.04 -7.23
C LEU A 249 11.79 -7.57 -6.78
N LEU A 250 10.75 -7.22 -6.04
CA LEU A 250 10.52 -5.87 -5.53
C LEU A 250 11.42 -5.51 -4.34
N GLY A 251 12.19 -6.49 -3.84
CA GLY A 251 13.14 -6.29 -2.74
C GLY A 251 12.47 -6.17 -1.37
N CYS A 252 11.29 -6.77 -1.21
CA CYS A 252 10.56 -6.78 0.05
C CYS A 252 11.30 -7.61 1.13
N ASP A 253 11.12 -7.22 2.39
CA ASP A 253 11.65 -7.88 3.58
C ASP A 253 10.62 -7.77 4.72
N GLY A 254 10.66 -8.71 5.68
CA GLY A 254 9.69 -8.78 6.76
C GLY A 254 8.36 -9.37 6.32
N LEU A 255 7.44 -8.52 5.84
CA LEU A 255 6.10 -8.85 5.34
C LEU A 255 5.67 -7.86 4.25
#